data_AF-A0A5J9VUN2-F1
#
_entry.id   AF-A0A5J9VUN2-F1
#
_cell.length_a   1.000
_cell.length_b   1.000
_cell.length_c   1.000
_cell.angle_alpha   90.00
_cell.angle_beta   90.00
_cell.angle_gamma   90.00
#
_symmetry.space_group_name_H-M   'P 1'
#
loop_
_entity.id
_entity.type
_entity.pdbx_description
1 polymer ?
#
loop_
_entity_poly.entity_id
_entity_poly.type
_entity_poly.pdbx_seq_one_letter_code
_entity_poly.pdbx_strand_id
1 'polypeptide(L)'
;MHYEARVQAVRTYYAKKLGRKIEKKEARTIWLATEQYMQVIPWWCASHRDCWEYFVSRWCDPEWQKTHEVCRQRRLKMPGPAHHQGNRTLDKYAARWSQAHQGRPCPPLMAWAMAHKGKASSIEVDYNPEDGPEAYSNPAVHTRLSQYTEMAREKHGPEWDLNIEDLDGEIIIKVGGGKKHGRYWIRDNTLDTASTSTLSDIRARSSIAAPPIRPRPSAAQIQFDQAQAQLREEMEAKLQAQEAKYQAQLQEQQARYDARLQEQHARMQEDLQRQMQMMFHQWHSGGMQPPPLPLPPPVGTSSPSQGTPNISAGSNNQLVSPPNAWSPFHLYPRPPPI
;
A
#
# COMPACT_ATOMS: atom_id res chain seq x y z
N MET A 1 -6.73 -7.87 -31.87
CA MET A 1 -6.93 -6.87 -32.94
C MET A 1 -8.35 -6.29 -32.92
N HIS A 2 -9.42 -7.11 -32.96
CA HIS A 2 -10.81 -6.64 -32.95
C HIS A 2 -11.21 -5.79 -31.73
N TYR A 3 -10.72 -6.10 -30.51
CA TYR A 3 -11.04 -5.30 -29.32
C TYR A 3 -10.52 -3.85 -29.40
N GLU A 4 -9.31 -3.66 -29.94
CA GLU A 4 -8.76 -2.32 -30.17
C GLU A 4 -9.51 -1.60 -31.29
N ALA A 5 -9.99 -2.33 -32.32
CA ALA A 5 -10.84 -1.77 -33.36
C ALA A 5 -12.16 -1.19 -32.81
N ARG A 6 -12.80 -1.88 -31.83
CA ARG A 6 -13.98 -1.34 -31.13
C ARG A 6 -13.69 0.01 -30.47
N VAL A 7 -12.60 0.10 -29.71
CA VAL A 7 -12.22 1.34 -29.00
C VAL A 7 -11.93 2.48 -29.99
N GLN A 8 -11.29 2.18 -31.12
CA GLN A 8 -11.04 3.17 -32.17
C GLN A 8 -12.34 3.60 -32.87
N ALA A 9 -13.28 2.69 -33.11
CA ALA A 9 -14.59 3.02 -33.67
C ALA A 9 -15.37 3.98 -32.74
N VAL A 10 -15.36 3.73 -31.43
CA VAL A 10 -15.94 4.65 -30.43
C VAL A 10 -15.33 6.05 -30.54
N ARG A 11 -13.99 6.15 -30.55
CA ARG A 11 -13.30 7.45 -30.69
C ARG A 11 -13.64 8.14 -32.01
N THR A 12 -13.72 7.38 -33.09
CA THR A 12 -14.05 7.88 -34.43
C THR A 12 -15.47 8.40 -34.49
N TYR A 13 -16.42 7.70 -33.88
CA TYR A 13 -17.82 8.13 -33.79
C TYR A 13 -17.94 9.44 -33.01
N TYR A 14 -17.34 9.50 -31.81
CA TYR A 14 -17.36 10.74 -31.02
C TYR A 14 -16.72 11.92 -31.76
N ALA A 15 -15.58 11.69 -32.43
CA ALA A 15 -14.89 12.75 -33.16
C ALA A 15 -15.67 13.20 -34.42
N LYS A 16 -16.16 12.27 -35.24
CA LYS A 16 -16.77 12.57 -36.54
C LYS A 16 -18.27 12.86 -36.50
N LYS A 17 -19.00 12.24 -35.57
CA LYS A 17 -20.48 12.35 -35.48
C LYS A 17 -20.92 13.27 -34.35
N LEU A 18 -20.20 13.30 -33.23
CA LEU A 18 -20.53 14.16 -32.09
C LEU A 18 -19.60 15.39 -31.96
N GLY A 19 -18.59 15.53 -32.82
CA GLY A 19 -17.66 16.66 -32.80
C GLY A 19 -16.75 16.72 -31.56
N ARG A 20 -16.76 15.69 -30.70
CA ARG A 20 -15.99 15.65 -29.44
C ARG A 20 -14.87 14.64 -29.53
N LYS A 21 -13.63 15.06 -29.25
CA LYS A 21 -12.52 14.12 -29.08
C LYS A 21 -12.55 13.56 -27.66
N ILE A 22 -12.49 12.23 -27.56
CA ILE A 22 -12.40 11.51 -26.30
C ILE A 22 -11.11 10.69 -26.23
N GLU A 23 -10.59 10.54 -25.02
CA GLU A 23 -9.39 9.75 -24.78
C GLU A 23 -9.66 8.26 -24.89
N LYS A 24 -8.58 7.48 -25.11
CA LYS A 24 -8.68 6.02 -25.19
C LYS A 24 -9.21 5.40 -23.88
N LYS A 25 -8.93 6.01 -22.73
CA LYS A 25 -9.40 5.54 -21.41
C LYS A 25 -10.92 5.66 -21.29
N GLU A 26 -11.49 6.79 -21.71
CA GLU A 26 -12.93 7.03 -21.76
C GLU A 26 -13.62 6.16 -22.82
N ALA A 27 -13.05 6.05 -24.02
CA ALA A 27 -13.61 5.22 -25.10
C ALA A 27 -13.66 3.71 -24.77
N ARG A 28 -12.90 3.25 -23.77
CA ARG A 28 -12.93 1.85 -23.31
C ARG A 28 -14.20 1.51 -22.55
N THR A 29 -14.86 2.47 -21.90
CA THR A 29 -16.07 2.23 -21.09
C THR A 29 -17.37 2.42 -21.86
N ILE A 30 -17.31 2.95 -23.08
CA ILE A 30 -18.48 3.22 -23.92
C ILE A 30 -18.75 2.03 -24.85
N TRP A 31 -20.02 1.68 -24.98
CA TRP A 31 -20.56 0.73 -25.96
C TRP A 31 -21.52 1.47 -26.87
N LEU A 32 -21.25 1.46 -28.18
CA LEU A 32 -22.16 2.05 -29.15
C LEU A 32 -23.23 1.05 -29.56
N ALA A 33 -24.34 1.56 -30.08
CA ALA A 33 -25.33 0.74 -30.77
C ALA A 33 -24.79 0.23 -32.12
N THR A 34 -25.38 -0.85 -32.64
CA THR A 34 -25.03 -1.42 -33.95
C THR A 34 -25.01 -0.34 -35.05
N GLU A 35 -26.07 0.46 -35.14
CA GLU A 35 -26.19 1.53 -36.14
C GLU A 35 -25.05 2.55 -36.05
N GLN A 36 -24.64 2.90 -34.83
CA GLN A 36 -23.57 3.86 -34.60
C GLN A 36 -22.21 3.27 -35.01
N TYR A 37 -21.95 1.99 -34.75
CA TYR A 37 -20.74 1.32 -35.23
C TYR A 37 -20.70 1.20 -36.76
N MET A 38 -21.83 0.98 -37.41
CA MET A 38 -21.92 0.88 -38.87
C MET A 38 -21.67 2.22 -39.58
N GLN A 39 -21.78 3.35 -38.88
CA GLN A 39 -21.45 4.67 -39.43
C GLN A 39 -19.93 4.98 -39.46
N VAL A 40 -19.11 4.15 -38.81
CA VAL A 40 -17.67 4.41 -38.61
C VAL A 40 -16.80 3.22 -38.97
N ILE A 41 -17.13 2.58 -40.10
CA ILE A 41 -16.34 1.46 -40.63
C ILE A 41 -14.90 1.92 -40.89
N PRO A 42 -13.89 1.27 -40.31
CA PRO A 42 -12.49 1.61 -40.55
C PRO A 42 -12.12 1.41 -42.02
N TRP A 43 -11.21 2.24 -42.54
CA TRP A 43 -10.78 2.16 -43.95
C TRP A 43 -10.26 0.77 -44.36
N TRP A 44 -9.54 0.08 -43.46
CA TRP A 44 -9.01 -1.26 -43.70
C TRP A 44 -10.09 -2.36 -43.72
N CYS A 45 -11.31 -2.06 -43.25
CA CYS A 45 -12.46 -2.96 -43.29
C CYS A 45 -13.56 -2.47 -44.24
N ALA A 46 -13.35 -1.34 -44.93
CA ALA A 46 -14.39 -0.69 -45.72
C ALA A 46 -14.88 -1.56 -46.90
N SER A 47 -13.99 -2.36 -47.49
CA SER A 47 -14.31 -3.33 -48.54
C SER A 47 -14.97 -4.62 -48.03
N HIS A 48 -14.99 -4.85 -46.71
CA HIS A 48 -15.49 -6.07 -46.06
C HIS A 48 -16.49 -5.70 -44.96
N ARG A 49 -17.63 -5.13 -45.39
CA ARG A 49 -18.68 -4.64 -44.49
C ARG A 49 -19.31 -5.75 -43.66
N ASP A 50 -19.51 -6.90 -44.27
CA ASP A 50 -19.93 -8.17 -43.67
C ASP A 50 -19.00 -8.61 -42.52
N CYS A 51 -17.69 -8.52 -42.70
CA CYS A 51 -16.72 -8.78 -41.63
C CYS A 51 -16.85 -7.77 -40.48
N TRP A 52 -17.08 -6.49 -40.79
CA TRP A 52 -17.30 -5.47 -39.76
C TRP A 52 -18.59 -5.72 -38.99
N GLU A 53 -19.68 -6.05 -39.69
CA GLU A 53 -20.97 -6.38 -39.09
C GLU A 53 -20.87 -7.58 -38.15
N TYR A 54 -20.11 -8.62 -38.51
CA TYR A 54 -19.82 -9.73 -37.62
C TYR A 54 -19.17 -9.29 -36.30
N PHE A 55 -18.19 -8.38 -36.35
CA PHE A 55 -17.57 -7.85 -35.13
C PHE A 55 -18.54 -7.01 -34.31
N VAL A 56 -19.36 -6.18 -34.97
CA VAL A 56 -20.35 -5.32 -34.31
C VAL A 56 -21.41 -6.15 -33.60
N SER A 57 -21.98 -7.15 -34.27
CA SER A 57 -22.95 -8.08 -33.68
C SER A 57 -22.40 -8.73 -32.41
N ARG A 58 -21.13 -9.15 -32.43
CA ARG A 58 -20.46 -9.70 -31.25
C ARG A 58 -20.26 -8.69 -30.13
N TRP A 59 -19.98 -7.43 -30.43
CA TRP A 59 -19.80 -6.38 -29.42
C TRP A 59 -21.12 -5.92 -28.81
N CYS A 60 -22.21 -5.99 -29.57
CA CYS A 60 -23.56 -5.60 -29.14
C CYS A 60 -24.32 -6.75 -28.47
N ASP A 61 -23.84 -7.99 -28.55
CA ASP A 61 -24.37 -9.14 -27.82
C ASP A 61 -24.26 -8.95 -26.28
N PRO A 62 -25.41 -8.91 -25.56
CA PRO A 62 -25.43 -8.73 -24.10
C PRO A 62 -24.69 -9.83 -23.33
N GLU A 63 -24.74 -11.09 -23.77
CA GLU A 63 -24.04 -12.19 -23.10
C GLU A 63 -22.52 -12.05 -23.24
N TRP A 64 -22.09 -11.67 -24.44
CA TRP A 64 -20.69 -11.38 -24.70
C TRP A 64 -20.20 -10.18 -23.87
N GLN A 65 -20.98 -9.10 -23.78
CA GLN A 65 -20.63 -7.94 -22.94
C GLN A 65 -20.52 -8.31 -21.46
N LYS A 66 -21.44 -9.12 -20.94
CA LYS A 66 -21.40 -9.61 -19.55
C LYS A 66 -20.13 -10.42 -19.29
N THR A 67 -19.80 -11.36 -20.17
CA THR A 67 -18.57 -12.16 -20.08
C THR A 67 -17.33 -11.28 -20.16
N HIS A 68 -17.33 -10.32 -21.09
CA HIS A 68 -16.23 -9.37 -21.24
C HIS A 68 -16.04 -8.51 -20.00
N GLU A 69 -17.12 -8.02 -19.38
CA GLU A 69 -17.05 -7.23 -18.15
C GLU A 69 -16.52 -8.08 -16.99
N VAL A 70 -16.96 -9.33 -16.84
CA VAL A 70 -16.39 -10.25 -15.85
C VAL A 70 -14.88 -10.41 -16.06
N CYS A 71 -14.42 -10.60 -17.30
CA CYS A 71 -13.00 -10.64 -17.63
C CYS A 71 -12.29 -9.30 -17.32
N ARG A 72 -12.94 -8.15 -17.56
CA ARG A 72 -12.41 -6.83 -17.22
C ARG A 72 -12.28 -6.66 -15.71
N GLN A 73 -13.30 -7.02 -14.94
CA GLN A 73 -13.28 -7.00 -13.47
C GLN A 73 -12.18 -7.90 -12.92
N ARG A 74 -11.98 -9.10 -13.49
CA ARG A 74 -10.83 -9.96 -13.15
C ARG A 74 -9.50 -9.30 -13.44
N ARG A 75 -9.35 -8.59 -14.59
CA ARG A 75 -8.14 -7.83 -14.92
C ARG A 75 -7.92 -6.63 -14.00
N LEU A 76 -8.98 -5.96 -13.56
CA LEU A 76 -8.89 -4.83 -12.62
C LEU A 76 -8.46 -5.29 -11.22
N LYS A 77 -8.81 -6.53 -10.83
CA LYS A 77 -8.33 -7.15 -9.60
C LYS A 77 -6.85 -7.56 -9.64
N MET A 78 -6.21 -7.53 -10.82
CA MET A 78 -4.78 -7.81 -10.92
C MET A 78 -3.98 -6.56 -10.54
N PRO A 79 -3.05 -6.65 -9.57
CA PRO A 79 -2.17 -5.54 -9.24
C PRO A 79 -1.22 -5.31 -10.42
N GLY A 80 -1.42 -4.19 -11.12
CA GLY A 80 -0.51 -3.66 -12.13
C GLY A 80 -0.29 -4.53 -13.38
N PRO A 81 0.59 -4.07 -14.29
CA PRO A 81 1.10 -4.88 -15.39
C PRO A 81 1.76 -6.15 -14.85
N ALA A 82 1.49 -7.29 -15.49
CA ALA A 82 2.10 -8.56 -15.09
C ALA A 82 3.64 -8.48 -15.12
N HIS A 83 4.20 -7.76 -16.10
CA HIS A 83 5.60 -7.37 -16.20
C HIS A 83 5.74 -6.24 -17.25
N HIS A 84 6.87 -5.55 -17.27
CA HIS A 84 7.19 -4.43 -18.17
C HIS A 84 8.08 -4.82 -19.36
N GLN A 85 8.30 -6.13 -19.57
CA GLN A 85 9.11 -6.66 -20.68
C GLN A 85 8.52 -6.37 -22.07
N GLY A 86 7.18 -6.26 -22.15
CA GLY A 86 6.46 -6.29 -23.43
C GLY A 86 6.64 -7.63 -24.13
N ASN A 87 6.86 -7.61 -25.45
CA ASN A 87 7.10 -8.82 -26.26
C ASN A 87 8.57 -9.29 -26.26
N ARG A 88 9.42 -8.74 -25.37
CA ARG A 88 10.83 -9.10 -25.29
C ARG A 88 11.00 -10.35 -24.43
N THR A 89 12.02 -11.14 -24.76
CA THR A 89 12.56 -12.13 -23.83
C THR A 89 13.24 -11.41 -22.66
N LEU A 90 13.44 -12.12 -21.54
CA LEU A 90 14.10 -11.53 -20.40
C LEU A 90 15.54 -11.12 -20.71
N ASP A 91 16.27 -11.90 -21.51
CA ASP A 91 17.66 -11.56 -21.87
C ASP A 91 17.70 -10.30 -22.75
N LYS A 92 16.70 -10.10 -23.62
CA LYS A 92 16.54 -8.84 -24.38
C LYS A 92 16.15 -7.67 -23.47
N TYR A 93 15.42 -7.92 -22.39
CA TYR A 93 15.14 -6.91 -21.38
C TYR A 93 16.43 -6.53 -20.63
N ALA A 94 17.20 -7.52 -20.16
CA ALA A 94 18.47 -7.34 -19.46
C ALA A 94 19.49 -6.57 -20.31
N ALA A 95 19.68 -6.94 -21.57
CA ALA A 95 20.56 -6.24 -22.50
C ALA A 95 20.14 -4.77 -22.71
N ARG A 96 18.83 -4.51 -22.85
CA ARG A 96 18.31 -3.14 -22.99
C ARG A 96 18.47 -2.33 -21.72
N TRP A 97 18.28 -2.96 -20.56
CA TRP A 97 18.49 -2.31 -19.26
C TRP A 97 19.96 -1.95 -19.09
N SER A 98 20.88 -2.88 -19.36
CA SER A 98 22.32 -2.67 -19.30
C SER A 98 22.75 -1.50 -20.21
N GLN A 99 22.25 -1.46 -21.46
CA GLN A 99 22.52 -0.35 -22.38
C GLN A 99 22.04 1.01 -21.84
N ALA A 100 20.87 1.05 -21.18
CA ALA A 100 20.34 2.29 -20.59
C ALA A 100 21.06 2.69 -19.29
N HIS A 101 21.72 1.76 -18.62
CA HIS A 101 22.38 1.94 -17.33
C HIS A 101 23.89 1.73 -17.43
N GLN A 102 24.52 2.38 -18.42
CA GLN A 102 25.98 2.47 -18.55
C GLN A 102 26.71 1.12 -18.67
N GLY A 103 26.06 0.11 -19.22
CA GLY A 103 26.65 -1.22 -19.39
C GLY A 103 26.75 -2.03 -18.09
N ARG A 104 26.04 -1.64 -17.02
CA ARG A 104 26.02 -2.41 -15.77
C ARG A 104 25.57 -3.87 -16.03
N PRO A 105 26.20 -4.87 -15.37
CA PRO A 105 25.78 -6.25 -15.51
C PRO A 105 24.33 -6.40 -15.03
N CYS A 106 23.56 -7.22 -15.72
CA CYS A 106 22.16 -7.48 -15.40
C CYS A 106 21.93 -9.00 -15.30
N PRO A 107 22.31 -9.61 -14.16
CA PRO A 107 22.08 -11.01 -13.90
C PRO A 107 20.61 -11.40 -14.06
N PRO A 108 20.33 -12.66 -14.38
CA PRO A 108 18.98 -13.19 -14.55
C PRO A 108 17.95 -12.87 -13.48
N LEU A 109 18.32 -12.99 -12.19
CA LEU A 109 17.39 -12.71 -11.09
C LEU A 109 17.05 -11.22 -11.04
N MET A 110 18.06 -10.36 -11.16
CA MET A 110 17.90 -8.91 -11.20
C MET A 110 17.07 -8.47 -12.42
N ALA A 111 17.36 -9.03 -13.60
CA ALA A 111 16.59 -8.76 -14.80
C ALA A 111 15.11 -9.09 -14.59
N TRP A 112 14.82 -10.25 -13.98
CA TRP A 112 13.46 -10.68 -13.66
C TRP A 112 12.79 -9.73 -12.67
N ALA A 113 13.47 -9.38 -11.58
CA ALA A 113 12.98 -8.43 -10.58
C ALA A 113 12.66 -7.06 -11.21
N MET A 114 13.62 -6.47 -11.93
CA MET A 114 13.49 -5.16 -12.56
C MET A 114 12.40 -5.14 -13.64
N ALA A 115 12.21 -6.23 -14.37
CA ALA A 115 11.11 -6.38 -15.30
C ALA A 115 9.73 -6.31 -14.63
N HIS A 116 9.64 -6.58 -13.33
CA HIS A 116 8.43 -6.39 -12.53
C HIS A 116 8.37 -5.03 -11.82
N LYS A 117 9.47 -4.27 -11.75
CA LYS A 117 9.50 -2.89 -11.24
C LYS A 117 9.11 -1.87 -12.32
N GLY A 118 9.73 -1.93 -13.51
CA GLY A 118 9.48 -0.92 -14.53
C GLY A 118 10.08 -1.20 -15.90
N LYS A 119 10.09 -0.18 -16.76
CA LYS A 119 10.64 -0.29 -18.12
C LYS A 119 12.18 -0.32 -18.05
N ALA A 120 12.80 -1.15 -18.90
CA ALA A 120 14.26 -1.27 -18.99
C ALA A 120 15.00 0.07 -19.23
N SER A 121 14.36 1.03 -19.89
CA SER A 121 14.96 2.34 -20.19
C SER A 121 14.76 3.39 -19.09
N SER A 122 14.06 3.06 -18.01
CA SER A 122 13.80 3.99 -16.92
C SER A 122 14.99 3.99 -15.96
N ILE A 123 15.57 5.16 -15.70
CA ILE A 123 16.77 5.30 -14.86
C ILE A 123 16.51 4.98 -13.38
N GLU A 124 15.26 5.10 -12.94
CA GLU A 124 14.79 4.78 -11.59
C GLU A 124 14.65 3.26 -11.34
N VAL A 125 14.72 2.45 -12.40
CA VAL A 125 14.57 0.99 -12.28
C VAL A 125 15.92 0.39 -11.97
N ASP A 126 16.21 0.26 -10.68
CA ASP A 126 17.35 -0.51 -10.18
C ASP A 126 16.90 -1.62 -9.25
N TYR A 127 17.70 -2.68 -9.13
CA TYR A 127 17.41 -3.76 -8.20
C TYR A 127 18.03 -3.46 -6.83
N ASN A 128 17.23 -3.55 -5.78
CA ASN A 128 17.70 -3.48 -4.40
C ASN A 128 17.08 -4.65 -3.62
N PRO A 129 17.89 -5.49 -2.95
CA PRO A 129 17.39 -6.63 -2.17
C PRO A 129 16.51 -6.21 -0.99
N GLU A 130 16.65 -4.97 -0.50
CA GLU A 130 15.86 -4.43 0.61
C GLU A 130 14.53 -3.82 0.17
N ASP A 131 14.21 -3.88 -1.12
CA ASP A 131 12.94 -3.36 -1.64
C ASP A 131 11.75 -4.16 -1.12
N GLY A 132 10.76 -3.48 -0.55
CA GLY A 132 9.51 -4.10 -0.13
C GLY A 132 8.59 -4.50 -1.29
N PRO A 133 7.46 -5.18 -0.99
CA PRO A 133 6.49 -5.62 -1.99
C PRO A 133 5.90 -4.50 -2.86
N GLU A 134 5.86 -3.27 -2.34
CA GLU A 134 5.38 -2.05 -3.01
C GLU A 134 6.25 -1.58 -4.17
N ALA A 135 7.53 -1.97 -4.20
CA ALA A 135 8.45 -1.61 -5.28
C ALA A 135 8.14 -2.33 -6.60
N TYR A 136 7.29 -3.36 -6.56
CA TYR A 136 6.96 -4.20 -7.70
C TYR A 136 5.52 -4.00 -8.14
N SER A 137 5.26 -4.21 -9.44
CA SER A 137 3.90 -4.12 -10.00
C SER A 137 2.93 -5.12 -9.38
N ASN A 138 3.45 -6.24 -8.86
CA ASN A 138 2.71 -7.25 -8.14
C ASN A 138 3.49 -7.67 -6.88
N PRO A 139 2.89 -7.56 -5.67
CA PRO A 139 3.57 -7.86 -4.40
C PRO A 139 4.03 -9.32 -4.30
N ALA A 140 3.40 -10.25 -5.02
CA ALA A 140 3.82 -11.64 -5.06
C ALA A 140 5.21 -11.83 -5.69
N VAL A 141 5.71 -10.86 -6.46
CA VAL A 141 7.07 -10.88 -7.01
C VAL A 141 8.09 -10.82 -5.88
N HIS A 142 7.91 -9.91 -4.91
CA HIS A 142 8.76 -9.83 -3.74
C HIS A 142 8.78 -11.16 -2.97
N THR A 143 7.61 -11.76 -2.69
CA THR A 143 7.54 -13.07 -2.04
C THR A 143 8.34 -14.15 -2.78
N ARG A 144 8.31 -14.16 -4.12
CA ARG A 144 9.09 -15.12 -4.91
C ARG A 144 10.59 -14.86 -4.83
N LEU A 145 11.01 -13.59 -4.87
CA LEU A 145 12.41 -13.21 -4.67
C LEU A 145 12.91 -13.63 -3.30
N SER A 146 12.18 -13.29 -2.23
CA SER A 146 12.56 -13.66 -0.86
C SER A 146 12.68 -15.18 -0.71
N GLN A 147 11.71 -15.94 -1.19
CA GLN A 147 11.75 -17.41 -1.12
C GLN A 147 12.93 -18.01 -1.91
N TYR A 148 13.26 -17.45 -3.07
CA TYR A 148 14.44 -17.88 -3.84
C TYR A 148 15.73 -17.55 -3.10
N THR A 149 15.86 -16.32 -2.60
CA THR A 149 17.03 -15.83 -1.86
C THR A 149 17.29 -16.62 -0.59
N GLU A 150 16.25 -16.91 0.20
CA GLU A 150 16.35 -17.75 1.40
C GLU A 150 16.90 -19.13 1.07
N MET A 151 16.32 -19.80 0.07
CA MET A 151 16.74 -21.14 -0.34
C MET A 151 18.12 -21.16 -0.99
N ALA A 152 18.50 -20.09 -1.69
CA ALA A 152 19.84 -19.92 -2.23
C ALA A 152 20.87 -19.88 -1.11
N ARG A 153 20.63 -19.05 -0.09
CA ARG A 153 21.47 -18.98 1.11
C ARG A 153 21.52 -20.32 1.86
N GLU A 154 20.40 -21.03 1.94
CA GLU A 154 20.36 -22.36 2.59
C GLU A 154 21.19 -23.40 1.82
N LYS A 155 21.12 -23.42 0.49
CA LYS A 155 21.79 -24.44 -0.34
C LYS A 155 23.28 -24.16 -0.56
N HIS A 156 23.69 -22.91 -0.76
CA HIS A 156 25.08 -22.57 -1.11
C HIS A 156 25.79 -21.70 -0.06
N GLY A 157 25.09 -21.26 0.98
CA GLY A 157 25.65 -20.43 2.05
C GLY A 157 25.46 -18.92 1.84
N PRO A 158 25.84 -18.10 2.83
CA PRO A 158 25.65 -16.65 2.82
C PRO A 158 26.54 -15.91 1.80
N GLU A 159 27.65 -16.54 1.39
CA GLU A 159 28.60 -15.97 0.40
C GLU A 159 28.08 -16.03 -1.04
N TRP A 160 26.95 -16.70 -1.29
CA TRP A 160 26.40 -16.77 -2.63
C TRP A 160 25.78 -15.44 -3.06
N ASP A 161 26.50 -14.69 -3.89
CA ASP A 161 26.03 -13.43 -4.46
C ASP A 161 25.07 -13.64 -5.64
N LEU A 162 23.79 -13.39 -5.37
CA LEU A 162 22.70 -13.43 -6.35
C LEU A 162 22.79 -12.33 -7.43
N ASN A 163 23.67 -11.33 -7.24
CA ASN A 163 23.90 -10.24 -8.19
C ASN A 163 25.01 -10.54 -9.20
N ILE A 164 25.62 -11.72 -9.16
CA ILE A 164 26.67 -12.14 -10.08
C ILE A 164 26.34 -13.50 -10.68
N GLU A 165 25.79 -14.38 -9.86
CA GLU A 165 25.61 -15.78 -10.20
C GLU A 165 24.34 -16.05 -11.02
N ASP A 166 24.38 -17.13 -11.81
CA ASP A 166 23.21 -17.58 -12.56
C ASP A 166 22.18 -18.24 -11.62
N LEU A 167 20.96 -18.39 -12.12
CA LEU A 167 19.87 -19.02 -11.40
C LEU A 167 20.08 -20.53 -11.29
N ASP A 168 19.87 -21.05 -10.09
CA ASP A 168 19.85 -22.47 -9.85
C ASP A 168 18.46 -23.04 -10.08
N GLY A 169 18.35 -23.85 -11.13
CA GLY A 169 17.10 -24.47 -11.54
C GLY A 169 16.52 -25.44 -10.50
N GLU A 170 17.35 -26.07 -9.66
CA GLU A 170 16.86 -26.93 -8.57
C GLU A 170 16.19 -26.10 -7.49
N ILE A 171 16.74 -24.92 -7.18
CA ILE A 171 16.11 -23.99 -6.24
C ILE A 171 14.76 -23.52 -6.76
N ILE A 172 14.70 -23.13 -8.03
CA ILE A 172 13.46 -22.68 -8.67
C ILE A 172 12.38 -23.77 -8.62
N ILE A 173 12.77 -25.04 -8.77
CA ILE A 173 11.85 -26.17 -8.68
C ILE A 173 11.42 -26.42 -7.24
N LYS A 174 12.34 -26.41 -6.28
CA LYS A 174 12.03 -26.64 -4.87
C LYS A 174 11.14 -25.53 -4.29
N VAL A 175 11.41 -24.26 -4.60
CA VAL A 175 10.57 -23.12 -4.19
C VAL A 175 9.23 -23.13 -4.93
N GLY A 176 9.24 -23.55 -6.20
CA GLY A 176 8.06 -23.54 -7.06
C GLY A 176 7.16 -24.77 -6.96
N GLY A 177 7.56 -25.81 -6.22
CA GLY A 177 6.90 -27.11 -6.25
C GLY A 177 6.89 -27.75 -7.64
N GLY A 178 7.94 -27.53 -8.44
CA GLY A 178 8.04 -27.98 -9.83
C GLY A 178 7.37 -27.07 -10.86
N LYS A 179 7.24 -27.59 -12.10
CA LYS A 179 6.56 -26.90 -13.19
C LYS A 179 5.05 -27.02 -13.03
N LYS A 180 4.33 -25.90 -13.08
CA LYS A 180 2.86 -25.88 -13.11
C LYS A 180 2.40 -25.46 -14.51
N HIS A 181 1.59 -26.30 -15.16
CA HIS A 181 1.19 -26.12 -16.57
C HIS A 181 2.39 -25.88 -17.51
N GLY A 182 3.49 -26.61 -17.27
CA GLY A 182 4.74 -26.48 -18.04
C GLY A 182 5.63 -25.30 -17.66
N ARG A 183 5.24 -24.46 -16.69
CA ARG A 183 5.95 -23.21 -16.36
C ARG A 183 6.67 -23.23 -15.03
N TYR A 184 7.87 -22.66 -15.00
CA TYR A 184 8.63 -22.43 -13.77
C TYR A 184 7.99 -21.34 -12.89
N TRP A 185 8.34 -21.33 -11.60
CA TRP A 185 7.80 -20.37 -10.63
C TRP A 185 8.39 -18.97 -10.78
N ILE A 186 9.68 -18.92 -11.09
CA ILE A 186 10.48 -17.73 -11.39
C ILE A 186 11.11 -17.96 -12.77
N ARG A 187 11.21 -16.89 -13.57
CA ARG A 187 11.91 -16.88 -14.88
C ARG A 187 11.53 -18.07 -15.80
N ASP A 188 10.26 -18.09 -16.23
CA ASP A 188 9.79 -19.08 -17.19
C ASP A 188 10.45 -18.88 -18.58
N ASN A 189 10.84 -19.97 -19.25
CA ASN A 189 11.51 -20.02 -20.57
C ASN A 189 12.96 -19.53 -20.66
N THR A 190 13.69 -19.48 -19.55
CA THR A 190 15.12 -19.08 -19.58
C THR A 190 16.06 -20.12 -19.00
N LEU A 191 15.54 -21.00 -18.14
CA LEU A 191 16.29 -22.18 -17.73
C LEU A 191 16.25 -23.18 -18.87
N ASP A 192 17.41 -23.74 -19.20
CA ASP A 192 17.45 -24.88 -20.08
C ASP A 192 16.74 -26.07 -19.40
N THR A 193 15.63 -26.48 -20.01
CA THR A 193 14.79 -27.55 -19.49
C THR A 193 15.49 -28.91 -19.57
N ALA A 194 16.45 -29.09 -20.50
CA ALA A 194 17.17 -30.35 -20.65
C ALA A 194 18.18 -30.58 -19.52
N SER A 195 18.82 -29.51 -19.02
CA SER A 195 19.79 -29.57 -17.93
C SER A 195 19.18 -29.35 -16.53
N THR A 196 17.92 -28.91 -16.44
CA THR A 196 17.24 -28.73 -15.16
C THR A 196 16.57 -30.02 -14.68
N SER A 197 17.00 -30.57 -13.55
CA SER A 197 16.42 -31.78 -12.93
C SER A 197 14.91 -31.65 -12.72
N THR A 198 14.13 -32.72 -12.90
CA THR A 198 12.68 -32.66 -12.66
C THR A 198 12.34 -32.70 -11.16
N LEU A 199 11.09 -32.37 -10.80
CA LEU A 199 10.62 -32.47 -9.42
C LEU A 199 10.64 -33.92 -8.91
N SER A 200 10.35 -34.90 -9.78
CA SER A 200 10.45 -36.33 -9.45
C SER A 200 11.90 -36.72 -9.19
N ASP A 201 12.84 -36.26 -10.01
CA ASP A 201 14.26 -36.53 -9.80
C ASP A 201 14.70 -35.97 -8.46
N ILE A 202 14.39 -34.69 -8.18
CA ILE A 202 14.74 -34.05 -6.90
C ILE A 202 14.17 -34.83 -5.71
N ARG A 203 12.90 -35.26 -5.77
CA ARG A 203 12.30 -36.09 -4.71
C ARG A 203 13.02 -37.42 -4.51
N ALA A 204 13.47 -38.06 -5.58
CA ALA A 204 14.14 -39.36 -5.51
C ALA A 204 15.53 -39.29 -4.87
N ARG A 205 16.25 -38.17 -5.02
CA ARG A 205 17.60 -37.94 -4.42
C ARG A 205 17.59 -37.12 -3.13
N SER A 206 16.46 -36.52 -2.77
CA SER A 206 16.35 -35.72 -1.55
C SER A 206 16.51 -36.59 -0.30
N SER A 207 17.47 -36.23 0.55
CA SER A 207 17.62 -36.75 1.90
C SER A 207 16.91 -35.84 2.92
N ILE A 208 16.74 -36.31 4.15
CA ILE A 208 16.13 -35.55 5.26
C ILE A 208 16.89 -34.23 5.56
N ALA A 209 18.19 -34.18 5.27
CA ALA A 209 19.02 -33.00 5.49
C ALA A 209 18.97 -31.98 4.33
N ALA A 210 18.31 -32.32 3.21
CA ALA A 210 18.19 -31.41 2.08
C ALA A 210 17.06 -30.39 2.30
N PRO A 211 17.22 -29.15 1.79
CA PRO A 211 16.17 -28.13 1.88
C PRO A 211 14.83 -28.65 1.34
N PRO A 212 13.72 -28.47 2.09
CA PRO A 212 12.43 -29.04 1.74
C PRO A 212 11.80 -28.37 0.51
N ILE A 213 10.98 -29.12 -0.22
CA ILE A 213 10.20 -28.58 -1.34
C ILE A 213 9.07 -27.74 -0.76
N ARG A 214 9.04 -26.44 -1.10
CA ARG A 214 8.00 -25.53 -0.61
C ARG A 214 6.71 -25.74 -1.41
N PRO A 215 5.54 -25.79 -0.75
CA PRO A 215 4.26 -25.88 -1.45
C PRO A 215 3.98 -24.57 -2.17
N ARG A 216 3.58 -24.66 -3.43
CA ARG A 216 3.17 -23.48 -4.21
C ARG A 216 1.76 -23.07 -3.78
N PRO A 217 1.53 -21.82 -3.33
CA PRO A 217 0.22 -21.39 -2.90
C PRO A 217 -0.78 -21.47 -4.06
N SER A 218 -1.98 -22.01 -3.76
CA SER A 218 -3.06 -22.10 -4.75
C SER A 218 -3.72 -20.73 -4.95
N ALA A 219 -4.44 -20.56 -6.07
CA ALA A 219 -5.18 -19.31 -6.30
C ALA A 219 -6.24 -19.06 -5.23
N ALA A 220 -6.87 -20.13 -4.71
CA ALA A 220 -7.84 -20.04 -3.61
C ALA A 220 -7.16 -19.62 -2.31
N GLN A 221 -5.98 -20.15 -2.02
CA GLN A 221 -5.21 -19.79 -0.83
C GLN A 221 -4.81 -18.31 -0.85
N ILE A 222 -4.28 -17.84 -1.98
CA ILE A 222 -3.93 -16.42 -2.15
C ILE A 222 -5.16 -15.51 -1.93
N GLN A 223 -6.32 -15.91 -2.46
CA GLN A 223 -7.56 -15.15 -2.26
C GLN A 223 -8.02 -15.15 -0.80
N PHE A 224 -7.90 -16.29 -0.12
CA PHE A 224 -8.23 -16.41 1.30
C PHE A 224 -7.31 -15.53 2.17
N ASP A 225 -6.00 -15.61 1.95
CA ASP A 225 -5.01 -14.83 2.69
C ASP A 225 -5.21 -13.32 2.47
N GLN A 226 -5.52 -12.91 1.23
CA GLN A 226 -5.88 -11.52 0.91
C GLN A 226 -7.16 -11.07 1.61
N ALA A 227 -8.20 -11.90 1.60
CA ALA A 227 -9.46 -11.58 2.28
C ALA A 227 -9.26 -11.48 3.80
N GLN A 228 -8.43 -12.34 4.37
CA GLN A 228 -8.11 -12.31 5.80
C GLN A 228 -7.31 -11.06 6.17
N ALA A 229 -6.33 -10.65 5.35
CA ALA A 229 -5.57 -9.42 5.56
C ALA A 229 -6.47 -8.18 5.49
N GLN A 230 -7.36 -8.10 4.48
CA GLN A 230 -8.34 -7.01 4.36
C GLN A 230 -9.27 -6.94 5.57
N LEU A 231 -9.73 -8.09 6.07
CA LEU A 231 -10.58 -8.12 7.26
C LEU A 231 -9.83 -7.60 8.50
N ARG A 232 -8.55 -7.92 8.65
CA ARG A 232 -7.72 -7.41 9.76
C ARG A 232 -7.54 -5.89 9.66
N GLU A 233 -7.18 -5.38 8.49
CA GLU A 233 -7.05 -3.93 8.26
C GLU A 233 -8.37 -3.19 8.52
N GLU A 234 -9.50 -3.74 8.09
CA GLU A 234 -10.82 -3.14 8.35
C GLU A 234 -11.16 -3.13 9.84
N MET A 235 -10.84 -4.22 10.56
CA MET A 235 -11.05 -4.30 12.00
C MET A 235 -10.16 -3.31 12.77
N GLU A 236 -8.89 -3.18 12.38
CA GLU A 236 -7.97 -2.20 12.96
C GLU A 236 -8.42 -0.76 12.68
N ALA A 237 -8.84 -0.46 11.45
CA ALA A 237 -9.36 0.85 11.10
C ALA A 237 -10.65 1.19 11.87
N LYS A 238 -11.54 0.21 12.08
CA LYS A 238 -12.73 0.39 12.92
C LYS A 238 -12.38 0.67 14.37
N LEU A 239 -11.40 -0.04 14.92
CA LEU A 239 -10.93 0.17 16.28
C LEU A 239 -10.33 1.58 16.44
N GLN A 240 -9.45 1.98 15.54
CA GLN A 240 -8.87 3.33 15.53
C GLN A 240 -9.94 4.41 15.39
N ALA A 241 -10.94 4.21 14.53
CA ALA A 241 -12.06 5.13 14.39
C ALA A 241 -12.91 5.23 15.66
N GLN A 242 -13.06 4.14 16.40
CA GLN A 242 -13.75 4.13 17.69
C GLN A 242 -12.95 4.87 18.76
N GLU A 243 -11.65 4.62 18.85
CA GLU A 243 -10.74 5.32 19.76
C GLU A 243 -10.71 6.83 19.47
N ALA A 244 -10.61 7.22 18.19
CA ALA A 244 -10.65 8.62 17.79
C ALA A 244 -11.96 9.32 18.18
N LYS A 245 -13.11 8.64 18.03
CA LYS A 245 -14.41 9.17 18.48
C LYS A 245 -14.44 9.37 19.99
N TYR A 246 -13.93 8.40 20.75
CA TYR A 246 -13.88 8.50 22.21
C TYR A 246 -12.97 9.65 22.66
N GLN A 247 -11.80 9.79 22.06
CA GLN A 247 -10.88 10.90 22.34
C GLN A 247 -11.50 12.26 21.97
N ALA A 248 -12.17 12.36 20.81
CA ALA A 248 -12.85 13.59 20.41
C ALA A 248 -13.96 13.98 21.40
N GLN A 249 -14.71 13.00 21.92
CA GLN A 249 -15.76 13.25 22.90
C GLN A 249 -15.18 13.74 24.25
N LEU A 250 -14.05 13.19 24.68
CA LEU A 250 -13.32 13.67 25.87
C LEU A 250 -12.82 15.10 25.69
N GLN A 251 -12.21 15.41 24.54
CA GLN A 251 -11.75 16.76 24.21
C GLN A 251 -12.90 17.76 24.15
N GLU A 252 -14.04 17.37 23.59
CA GLU A 252 -15.23 18.22 23.56
C GLU A 252 -15.77 18.50 24.97
N GLN A 253 -15.80 17.50 25.85
CA GLN A 253 -16.21 17.70 27.24
C GLN A 253 -15.26 18.64 27.99
N GLN A 254 -13.94 18.48 27.81
CA GLN A 254 -12.94 19.38 28.39
C GLN A 254 -13.12 20.81 27.89
N ALA A 255 -13.24 20.99 26.56
CA ALA A 255 -13.46 22.31 25.97
C ALA A 255 -14.76 22.97 26.48
N ARG A 256 -15.84 22.20 26.65
CA ARG A 256 -17.10 22.69 27.24
C ARG A 256 -16.94 23.09 28.70
N TYR A 257 -16.14 22.35 29.46
CA TYR A 257 -15.84 22.69 30.86
C TYR A 257 -15.04 23.99 30.95
N ASP A 258 -13.97 24.10 30.17
CA ASP A 258 -13.10 25.28 30.13
C ASP A 258 -13.85 26.52 29.65
N ALA A 259 -14.71 26.38 28.63
CA ALA A 259 -15.56 27.47 28.15
C ALA A 259 -16.52 27.97 29.23
N ARG A 260 -17.12 27.07 30.03
CA ARG A 260 -17.96 27.48 31.17
C ARG A 260 -17.17 28.21 32.25
N LEU A 261 -15.95 27.75 32.54
CA LEU A 261 -15.09 28.40 33.52
C LEU A 261 -14.72 29.82 33.05
N GLN A 262 -14.33 29.96 31.78
CA GLN A 262 -14.02 31.25 31.17
C GLN A 262 -15.24 32.19 31.18
N GLU A 263 -16.43 31.68 30.86
CA GLU A 263 -17.65 32.47 30.89
C GLU A 263 -17.98 32.96 32.32
N GLN A 264 -17.80 32.13 33.34
CA GLN A 264 -17.96 32.55 34.74
C GLN A 264 -16.96 33.62 35.14
N HIS A 265 -15.68 33.46 34.76
CA HIS A 265 -14.66 34.47 35.00
C HIS A 265 -14.96 35.79 34.28
N ALA A 266 -15.40 35.73 33.02
CA ALA A 266 -15.79 36.91 32.24
C ALA A 266 -16.98 37.63 32.86
N ARG A 267 -18.04 36.90 33.27
CA ARG A 267 -19.20 37.47 33.96
C ARG A 267 -18.81 38.15 35.27
N MET A 268 -17.98 37.50 36.09
CA MET A 268 -17.48 38.08 37.32
C MET A 268 -16.67 39.36 37.08
N GLN A 269 -15.87 39.38 36.01
CA GLN A 269 -15.08 40.55 35.63
C GLN A 269 -15.96 41.70 35.13
N GLU A 270 -17.00 41.41 34.34
CA GLU A 270 -18.00 42.39 33.91
C GLU A 270 -18.78 42.98 35.10
N ASP A 271 -19.22 42.14 36.04
CA ASP A 271 -19.92 42.60 37.25
C ASP A 271 -19.02 43.52 38.09
N LEU A 272 -17.74 43.17 38.26
CA LEU A 272 -16.76 44.01 38.95
C LEU A 272 -16.55 45.35 38.22
N GLN A 273 -16.46 45.33 36.89
CA GLN A 273 -16.35 46.56 36.08
C GLN A 273 -17.60 47.44 36.19
N ARG A 274 -18.80 46.85 36.14
CA ARG A 274 -20.07 47.57 36.32
C ARG A 274 -20.15 48.18 37.70
N GLN A 275 -19.75 47.45 38.75
CA GLN A 275 -19.71 47.97 40.10
C GLN A 275 -18.75 49.16 40.22
N MET A 276 -17.53 49.06 39.67
CA MET A 276 -16.61 50.20 39.62
C MET A 276 -17.18 51.38 38.85
N GLN A 277 -17.85 51.16 37.71
CA GLN A 277 -18.46 52.24 36.93
C GLN A 277 -19.60 52.92 37.71
N MET A 278 -20.46 52.17 38.38
CA MET A 278 -21.51 52.74 39.24
C MET A 278 -20.91 53.55 40.38
N MET A 279 -19.86 53.02 41.02
CA MET A 279 -19.12 53.74 42.05
C MET A 279 -18.57 55.05 41.46
N PHE A 280 -17.88 55.01 40.33
CA PHE A 280 -17.32 56.20 39.68
C PHE A 280 -18.39 57.26 39.34
N HIS A 281 -19.54 56.85 38.78
CA HIS A 281 -20.66 57.76 38.50
C HIS A 281 -21.24 58.39 39.77
N GLN A 282 -21.34 57.64 40.87
CA GLN A 282 -21.83 58.15 42.15
C GLN A 282 -20.88 59.20 42.74
N TRP A 283 -19.56 59.01 42.62
CA TRP A 283 -18.56 59.99 43.07
C TRP A 283 -18.65 61.30 42.26
N HIS A 284 -18.79 61.20 40.94
CA HIS A 284 -18.94 62.37 40.06
C HIS A 284 -20.27 63.12 40.24
N SER A 285 -21.36 62.42 40.57
CA SER A 285 -22.70 63.02 40.70
C SER A 285 -22.98 63.55 42.12
N GLY A 286 -22.31 63.00 43.14
CA GLY A 286 -22.54 63.31 44.56
C GLY A 286 -21.56 64.31 45.19
N GLY A 287 -20.61 64.87 44.42
CA GLY A 287 -19.62 65.82 44.94
C GLY A 287 -18.60 65.24 45.93
N MET A 288 -18.45 63.91 45.96
CA MET A 288 -17.48 63.22 46.82
C MET A 288 -16.17 62.97 46.04
N GLN A 289 -15.04 63.33 46.63
CA GLN A 289 -13.74 63.47 45.97
C GLN A 289 -12.91 62.17 46.05
N PRO A 290 -12.45 61.54 44.94
CA PRO A 290 -11.92 60.16 44.85
C PRO A 290 -10.97 59.76 45.99
N PRO A 291 -11.01 58.49 46.46
CA PRO A 291 -10.13 58.06 47.55
C PRO A 291 -8.68 58.12 47.05
N PRO A 292 -7.74 58.61 47.86
CA PRO A 292 -6.37 58.83 47.41
C PRO A 292 -5.68 57.51 47.09
N LEU A 293 -4.90 57.48 46.00
CA LEU A 293 -4.01 56.37 45.69
C LEU A 293 -3.05 56.14 46.87
N PRO A 294 -2.74 54.89 47.27
CA PRO A 294 -1.78 54.63 48.33
C PRO A 294 -0.38 55.09 47.90
N LEU A 295 0.21 56.00 48.67
CA LEU A 295 1.61 56.40 48.54
C LEU A 295 2.53 55.21 48.90
N PRO A 296 3.69 55.05 48.23
CA PRO A 296 4.65 54.02 48.59
C PRO A 296 5.29 54.30 49.96
N PRO A 297 5.48 53.30 50.82
CA PRO A 297 6.13 53.50 52.13
C PRO A 297 7.66 53.69 52.00
N PRO A 298 8.29 54.40 52.96
CA PRO A 298 9.71 54.74 52.93
C PRO A 298 10.64 53.58 53.35
N VAL A 299 11.91 53.71 52.95
CA VAL A 299 13.02 52.76 53.14
C VAL A 299 13.54 52.73 54.58
N GLY A 300 13.85 51.51 55.07
CA GLY A 300 14.69 51.20 56.26
C GLY A 300 13.87 50.61 57.43
N THR A 301 14.24 49.54 58.14
CA THR A 301 15.51 48.81 58.34
C THR A 301 15.24 47.34 58.75
N SER A 302 16.27 46.50 58.60
CA SER A 302 16.43 45.03 58.79
C SER A 302 15.80 44.41 60.07
N SER A 303 15.03 43.30 59.97
CA SER A 303 15.36 41.85 60.21
C SER A 303 15.85 41.45 61.62
N PRO A 304 15.62 40.21 62.16
CA PRO A 304 15.59 38.93 61.42
C PRO A 304 14.63 37.79 61.92
N SER A 305 14.70 36.65 61.19
CA SER A 305 14.45 35.25 61.64
C SER A 305 12.98 34.78 61.61
N GLN A 306 12.55 33.68 60.98
CA GLN A 306 13.14 32.45 60.40
C GLN A 306 12.32 32.13 59.12
N GLY A 307 12.87 31.66 58.01
CA GLY A 307 13.61 30.40 57.87
C GLY A 307 12.83 29.46 56.92
N THR A 308 12.98 29.70 55.62
CA THR A 308 12.63 28.87 54.45
C THR A 308 13.12 27.40 54.59
N PRO A 309 12.65 26.40 53.80
CA PRO A 309 12.68 26.50 52.33
C PRO A 309 11.58 25.83 51.49
N ASN A 310 11.30 26.55 50.41
CA ASN A 310 10.89 26.13 49.08
C ASN A 310 11.85 25.08 48.49
N ILE A 311 11.33 24.06 47.79
CA ILE A 311 12.05 23.45 46.67
C ILE A 311 11.05 23.10 45.55
N SER A 312 11.22 23.77 44.41
CA SER A 312 10.86 23.24 43.09
C SER A 312 12.08 22.60 42.43
N ALA A 313 11.80 21.66 41.52
CA ALA A 313 12.61 21.14 40.44
C ALA A 313 13.68 20.06 40.75
N GLY A 314 13.51 18.91 40.08
CA GLY A 314 14.60 18.35 39.28
C GLY A 314 15.22 17.01 39.73
N SER A 315 14.83 15.96 39.00
CA SER A 315 15.70 14.88 38.49
C SER A 315 15.92 13.58 39.29
N ASN A 316 15.78 12.48 38.53
CA ASN A 316 16.41 11.16 38.65
C ASN A 316 16.06 10.25 39.85
N ASN A 317 15.32 9.15 39.60
CA ASN A 317 15.93 7.87 39.17
C ASN A 317 14.92 6.69 39.17
N GLN A 318 15.09 5.86 38.13
CA GLN A 318 14.98 4.39 38.09
C GLN A 318 13.62 3.68 38.26
N LEU A 319 13.22 3.05 37.15
CA LEU A 319 12.93 1.61 36.99
C LEU A 319 12.58 0.85 38.28
N VAL A 320 11.29 0.63 38.48
CA VAL A 320 10.78 -0.50 39.26
C VAL A 320 9.72 -1.20 38.43
N SER A 321 10.04 -2.43 38.00
CA SER A 321 9.13 -3.37 37.35
C SER A 321 7.89 -3.63 38.23
N PRO A 322 6.67 -3.71 37.65
CA PRO A 322 5.56 -4.36 38.31
C PRO A 322 5.59 -5.89 38.06
N PRO A 323 4.96 -6.66 38.96
CA PRO A 323 5.15 -8.10 39.09
C PRO A 323 4.41 -8.93 38.04
N ASN A 324 5.00 -10.10 37.75
CA ASN A 324 4.36 -11.22 37.07
C ASN A 324 3.00 -11.58 37.70
N ALA A 325 1.94 -11.39 36.92
CA ALA A 325 0.68 -12.15 36.81
C ALA A 325 -0.20 -11.21 35.98
N TRP A 326 -0.79 -11.56 34.84
CA TRP A 326 -1.76 -12.60 34.59
C TRP A 326 -1.72 -12.89 33.08
N SER A 327 -1.43 -14.12 32.67
CA SER A 327 -1.64 -14.60 31.29
C SER A 327 -3.01 -15.28 31.20
N PRO A 328 -3.84 -15.02 30.18
CA PRO A 328 -5.09 -15.72 30.00
C PRO A 328 -4.98 -16.73 28.84
N PHE A 329 -4.07 -17.71 28.90
CA PHE A 329 -4.12 -18.86 27.98
C PHE A 329 -3.64 -20.13 28.68
N HIS A 330 -4.57 -21.08 28.75
CA HIS A 330 -4.42 -22.38 29.40
C HIS A 330 -3.43 -23.27 28.65
N LEU A 331 -2.54 -23.91 29.43
CA LEU A 331 -1.74 -25.05 29.01
C LEU A 331 -2.68 -26.22 28.65
N TYR A 332 -2.69 -26.62 27.39
CA TYR A 332 -3.30 -27.89 26.98
C TYR A 332 -2.35 -29.06 27.30
N PRO A 333 -2.82 -30.15 27.92
CA PRO A 333 -2.01 -31.35 28.12
C PRO A 333 -1.83 -32.13 26.81
N ARG A 334 -0.59 -32.57 26.59
CA ARG A 334 -0.14 -33.45 25.50
C ARG A 334 -0.83 -34.84 25.61
N PRO A 335 -1.33 -35.44 24.52
CA PRO A 335 -1.83 -36.81 24.56
C PRO A 335 -0.68 -37.86 24.55
N PRO A 336 -0.90 -39.05 25.12
CA PRO A 336 0.11 -40.11 25.20
C PRO A 336 0.29 -40.83 23.85
N PRO A 337 1.42 -41.54 23.66
CA PRO A 337 1.72 -42.21 22.41
C PRO A 337 0.93 -43.52 22.27
N ILE A 338 0.43 -43.79 21.07
CA ILE A 338 0.15 -45.12 20.52
C ILE A 338 0.79 -45.17 19.14
#